data_AF-A0A9D9U316-F1
#
_entry.id   AF-A0A9D9U316-F1
#
_cell.length_a   1.000
_cell.length_b   1.000
_cell.length_c   1.000
_cell.angle_alpha   90.00
_cell.angle_beta   90.00
_cell.angle_gamma   90.00
#
_symmetry.space_group_name_H-M   'P 1'
#
loop_
_entity.id
_entity.type
_entity.pdbx_description
1 polymer ?
#
loop_
_entity_poly.entity_id
_entity_poly.type
_entity_poly.pdbx_seq_one_letter_code
_entity_poly.pdbx_strand_id
1 'polypeptide(L)'
;FSVAETEKLAKGKSLFVNMAPPKKLQDMMVTKFSEYKTIQLVEKPEDANYVLYGTLDVNNNVAYGLVKTDFSLRDSLGSMPVDAGCYTLADNSEKSYQDVVESVFETCVKLSKIRGWLTLAPPKEQDFFPYRIVLRDNATQQIIESDGLKIGQRFDINLEADEETYLQQDIFPKYIYLFTIDKNGTMTPVYPSRSGQSEGKFPRRNNNGNPVEKFIIFKNAKASEPSGTDNYFLIASETPIPDAYSLFKQEGVRGTPRSASGPLAELLKMGNISGARGINPNTPANWNLYRLSVKVTY
;
A
#
# COMPACT_ATOMS: atom_id res chain seq x y z
N PHE A 1 34.37 19.21 -4.08
CA PHE A 1 33.89 20.55 -3.71
C PHE A 1 34.92 21.20 -2.82
N SER A 2 35.42 22.38 -3.20
CA SER A 2 36.34 23.14 -2.36
C SER A 2 35.56 23.93 -1.30
N VAL A 3 36.19 24.18 -0.14
CA VAL A 3 35.58 24.95 0.97
C VAL A 3 35.16 26.37 0.52
N ALA A 4 35.83 26.92 -0.49
CA ALA A 4 35.50 28.24 -1.06
C ALA A 4 34.22 28.24 -1.92
N GLU A 5 33.81 27.09 -2.48
CA GLU A 5 32.56 26.99 -3.26
C GLU A 5 31.33 26.85 -2.37
N THR A 6 31.48 26.31 -1.16
CA THR A 6 30.39 26.16 -0.19
C THR A 6 29.96 27.48 0.46
N GLU A 7 30.85 28.48 0.55
CA GLU A 7 30.50 29.80 1.11
C GLU A 7 29.55 30.62 0.22
N LYS A 8 29.43 30.29 -1.07
CA LYS A 8 28.48 30.94 -1.99
C LYS A 8 27.05 30.36 -1.92
N LEU A 9 26.83 29.26 -1.20
CA LEU A 9 25.48 28.76 -0.91
C LEU A 9 24.88 29.64 0.19
N ALA A 10 24.18 30.69 -0.27
CA ALA A 10 23.57 31.74 0.54
C ALA A 10 22.86 31.23 1.81
N LYS A 11 23.03 31.98 2.92
CA LYS A 11 22.26 31.86 4.17
C LYS A 11 20.81 31.48 3.88
N GLY A 12 20.41 30.29 4.33
CA GLY A 12 19.04 29.77 4.19
C GLY A 12 18.82 28.77 3.05
N LYS A 13 19.85 28.39 2.28
CA LYS A 13 19.75 27.33 1.27
C LYS A 13 20.34 26.02 1.80
N SER A 14 19.49 24.99 1.94
CA SER A 14 19.92 23.62 2.22
C SER A 14 20.47 22.97 0.96
N LEU A 15 21.69 22.43 1.04
CA LEU A 15 22.30 21.63 -0.03
C LEU A 15 21.90 20.16 0.16
N PHE A 16 21.26 19.57 -0.84
CA PHE A 16 21.07 18.12 -0.89
C PHE A 16 22.28 17.50 -1.56
N VAL A 17 23.00 16.61 -0.85
CA VAL A 17 24.12 15.85 -1.39
C VAL A 17 23.74 14.38 -1.35
N ASN A 18 23.63 13.74 -2.51
CA ASN A 18 23.47 12.30 -2.59
C ASN A 18 24.83 11.62 -2.35
N MET A 19 24.95 10.88 -1.25
CA MET A 19 26.15 10.11 -0.97
C MET A 19 26.08 8.74 -1.65
N ALA A 20 27.07 8.46 -2.51
CA ALA A 20 27.12 7.16 -3.17
C ALA A 20 27.30 6.02 -2.14
N PRO A 21 26.60 4.88 -2.30
CA PRO A 21 26.80 3.71 -1.45
C PRO A 21 28.23 3.16 -1.60
N PRO A 22 28.91 2.72 -0.52
CA PRO A 22 30.23 2.11 -0.63
C PRO A 22 30.14 0.82 -1.44
N LYS A 23 31.20 0.46 -2.16
CA LYS A 23 31.23 -0.74 -3.01
C LYS A 23 30.80 -2.01 -2.25
N LYS A 24 31.26 -2.14 -1.00
CA LYS A 24 30.87 -3.24 -0.12
C LYS A 24 29.36 -3.34 0.08
N LEU A 25 28.68 -2.21 0.31
CA LEU A 25 27.23 -2.17 0.46
C LEU A 25 26.54 -2.59 -0.85
N GLN A 26 27.02 -2.10 -1.99
CA GLN A 26 26.49 -2.46 -3.31
C GLN A 26 26.60 -3.97 -3.57
N ASP A 27 27.77 -4.57 -3.34
CA ASP A 27 28.02 -5.99 -3.58
C ASP A 27 27.10 -6.88 -2.71
N MET A 28 26.90 -6.51 -1.45
CA MET A 28 26.00 -7.21 -0.52
C MET A 28 24.53 -7.06 -0.92
N MET A 29 24.10 -5.87 -1.37
CA MET A 29 22.75 -5.67 -1.90
C MET A 29 22.51 -6.51 -3.15
N VAL A 30 23.44 -6.52 -4.12
CA VAL A 30 23.31 -7.34 -5.33
C VAL A 30 23.13 -8.81 -4.99
N THR A 31 23.93 -9.33 -4.06
CA THR A 31 23.83 -10.73 -3.63
C THR A 31 22.47 -11.01 -3.01
N LYS A 32 22.05 -10.20 -2.03
CA LYS A 32 20.77 -10.40 -1.34
C LYS A 32 19.57 -10.30 -2.27
N PHE A 33 19.56 -9.31 -3.16
CA PHE A 33 18.41 -9.00 -4.01
C PHE A 33 18.25 -10.01 -5.14
N SER A 34 19.35 -10.61 -5.62
CA SER A 34 19.32 -11.66 -6.65
C SER A 34 18.54 -12.91 -6.23
N GLU A 35 18.37 -13.14 -4.92
CA GLU A 35 17.58 -14.25 -4.39
C GLU A 35 16.06 -14.08 -4.60
N TYR A 36 15.60 -12.86 -4.92
CA TYR A 36 14.17 -12.51 -4.93
C TYR A 36 13.67 -12.06 -6.29
N LYS A 37 12.91 -12.94 -6.96
CA LYS A 37 12.35 -12.68 -8.30
C LYS A 37 11.36 -11.52 -8.39
N THR A 38 10.80 -11.06 -7.27
CA THR A 38 9.84 -9.95 -7.21
C THR A 38 10.50 -8.57 -7.17
N ILE A 39 11.83 -8.51 -7.08
CA ILE A 39 12.63 -7.29 -7.09
C ILE A 39 13.60 -7.39 -8.26
N GLN A 40 13.66 -6.35 -9.09
CA GLN A 40 14.57 -6.28 -10.22
C GLN A 40 15.55 -5.14 -9.99
N LEU A 41 16.84 -5.45 -10.03
CA LEU A 41 17.90 -4.46 -10.13
C LEU A 41 18.04 -4.06 -11.59
N VAL A 42 18.12 -2.75 -11.84
CA VAL A 42 18.25 -2.18 -13.18
C VAL A 42 19.49 -1.29 -13.25
N GLU A 43 20.07 -1.18 -14.44
CA GLU A 43 21.32 -0.44 -14.64
C GLU A 43 21.09 1.08 -14.73
N LYS A 44 19.91 1.51 -15.19
CA LYS A 44 19.60 2.92 -15.40
C LYS A 44 18.55 3.43 -14.40
N PRO A 45 18.74 4.63 -13.82
CA PRO A 45 17.75 5.24 -12.92
C PRO A 45 16.36 5.41 -13.54
N GLU A 46 16.28 5.68 -14.84
CA GLU A 46 15.02 5.86 -15.58
C GLU A 46 14.17 4.59 -15.69
N ASP A 47 14.80 3.42 -15.59
CA ASP A 47 14.10 2.13 -15.60
C ASP A 47 13.69 1.69 -14.18
N ALA A 48 14.17 2.39 -13.15
CA ALA A 48 13.93 2.05 -11.76
C ALA A 48 12.63 2.71 -11.27
N ASN A 49 11.86 2.04 -10.43
CA ASN A 49 10.76 2.68 -9.70
C ASN A 49 11.24 3.43 -8.46
N TYR A 50 12.35 2.97 -7.88
CA TYR A 50 13.02 3.57 -6.73
C TYR A 50 14.52 3.51 -6.95
N VAL A 51 15.23 4.55 -6.53
CA VAL A 51 16.69 4.59 -6.50
C VAL A 51 17.18 4.63 -5.06
N LEU A 52 18.30 3.96 -4.82
CA LEU A 52 19.02 4.08 -3.57
C LEU A 52 19.68 5.46 -3.53
N TYR A 53 19.44 6.20 -2.45
CA TYR A 53 20.11 7.47 -2.19
C TYR A 53 20.80 7.42 -0.83
N GLY A 54 21.89 8.17 -0.69
CA GLY A 54 22.57 8.38 0.58
C GLY A 54 22.35 9.79 1.10
N THR A 55 22.11 9.93 2.40
CA THR A 55 21.94 11.21 3.11
C THR A 55 22.62 11.14 4.47
N LEU A 56 22.75 12.28 5.16
CA LEU A 56 23.16 12.32 6.55
C LEU A 56 21.93 12.20 7.45
N ASP A 57 22.03 11.39 8.51
CA ASP A 57 21.03 11.36 9.57
C ASP A 57 21.17 12.56 10.53
N VAL A 58 20.28 12.64 11.53
CA VAL A 58 20.29 13.72 12.54
C VAL A 58 21.58 13.80 13.36
N ASN A 59 22.40 12.74 13.36
CA ASN A 59 23.67 12.64 14.07
C ASN A 59 24.88 12.78 13.13
N ASN A 60 24.68 13.20 11.86
CA ASN A 60 25.70 13.30 10.81
C ASN A 60 26.34 11.96 10.41
N ASN A 61 25.68 10.84 10.66
CA ASN A 61 26.11 9.55 10.11
C ASN A 61 25.54 9.37 8.71
N VAL A 62 26.26 8.63 7.88
CA VAL A 62 25.78 8.27 6.55
C VAL A 62 24.62 7.30 6.68
N ALA A 63 23.53 7.56 5.98
CA ALA A 63 22.34 6.73 5.95
C ALA A 63 21.88 6.51 4.51
N TYR A 64 21.26 5.36 4.26
CA TYR A 64 20.80 4.97 2.93
C TYR A 64 19.31 4.67 2.93
N GLY A 65 18.61 5.16 1.91
CA GLY A 65 17.17 5.01 1.76
C GLY A 65 16.76 4.85 0.31
N LEU A 66 15.47 4.66 0.08
CA LEU A 66 14.89 4.57 -1.26
C LEU A 66 14.04 5.80 -1.52
N VAL A 67 14.21 6.40 -2.69
CA VAL A 67 13.38 7.51 -3.17
C VAL A 67 12.76 7.15 -4.51
N LYS A 68 11.50 7.52 -4.69
CA LYS A 68 10.77 7.28 -5.94
C LYS A 68 11.35 8.15 -7.07
N THR A 69 11.55 7.56 -8.24
CA THR A 69 12.14 8.23 -9.42
C THR A 69 11.12 9.05 -10.23
N ASP A 70 9.87 8.58 -10.29
CA ASP A 70 8.80 9.23 -11.06
C ASP A 70 7.85 10.04 -10.16
N PHE A 71 7.94 11.38 -10.24
CA PHE A 71 6.92 12.28 -9.71
C PHE A 71 6.22 12.99 -10.87
N SER A 72 5.21 12.35 -11.45
CA SER A 72 4.24 13.07 -12.30
C SER A 72 2.90 13.16 -11.57
N LEU A 73 2.28 14.36 -11.59
CA LEU A 73 1.00 14.65 -10.92
C LEU A 73 -0.20 13.83 -11.46
N ARG A 74 -0.01 13.04 -12.52
CA ARG A 74 -1.03 12.18 -13.14
C ARG A 74 -0.75 10.68 -12.96
N ASP A 75 0.26 10.34 -12.17
CA ASP A 75 0.73 8.96 -12.04
C ASP A 75 -0.21 8.14 -11.14
N SER A 76 -0.69 7.00 -11.65
CA SER A 76 -1.40 5.98 -10.86
C SER A 76 -0.53 5.42 -9.71
N LEU A 77 0.79 5.66 -9.74
CA LEU A 77 1.72 5.41 -8.64
C LEU A 77 1.92 6.62 -7.72
N GLY A 78 1.10 7.68 -7.84
CA GLY A 78 1.06 8.81 -6.89
C GLY A 78 0.68 8.40 -5.47
N SER A 79 0.22 7.16 -5.30
CA SER A 79 -0.15 6.53 -4.04
C SER A 79 0.95 5.67 -3.42
N MET A 80 2.09 5.54 -4.09
CA MET A 80 3.29 4.91 -3.56
C MET A 80 4.05 5.89 -2.65
N PRO A 81 4.76 5.42 -1.60
CA PRO A 81 5.56 6.29 -0.74
C PRO A 81 6.67 7.01 -1.52
N VAL A 82 6.80 8.33 -1.36
CA VAL A 82 7.86 9.12 -2.03
C VAL A 82 9.23 8.80 -1.46
N ASP A 83 9.35 8.86 -0.13
CA ASP A 83 10.54 8.49 0.62
C ASP A 83 10.25 7.23 1.44
N ALA A 84 11.02 6.18 1.19
CA ALA A 84 10.83 4.87 1.81
C ALA A 84 12.07 4.50 2.64
N GLY A 85 12.00 4.88 3.93
CA GLY A 85 13.02 4.56 4.92
C GLY A 85 14.33 5.32 4.75
N CYS A 86 15.09 5.38 5.83
CA CYS A 86 16.46 5.86 5.83
C CYS A 86 17.21 5.13 6.96
N TYR A 87 18.26 4.40 6.60
CA TYR A 87 18.92 3.45 7.48
C TYR A 87 20.38 3.83 7.67
N THR A 88 20.73 4.18 8.91
CA THR A 88 22.07 4.62 9.28
C THR A 88 23.09 3.49 9.13
N LEU A 89 24.15 3.75 8.39
CA LEU A 89 25.38 2.98 8.42
C LEU A 89 26.21 3.48 9.61
N ALA A 90 26.08 2.80 10.75
CA ALA A 90 26.65 3.24 12.03
C ALA A 90 28.18 3.20 12.02
N ASP A 91 28.76 2.18 11.36
CA ASP A 91 30.21 2.01 11.25
C ASP A 91 30.58 1.19 10.00
N ASN A 92 31.89 0.91 9.85
CA ASN A 92 32.42 0.10 8.74
C ASN A 92 32.43 -1.43 9.04
N SER A 93 31.76 -1.88 10.09
CA SER A 93 31.67 -3.31 10.43
C SER A 93 30.76 -4.06 9.46
N GLU A 94 31.06 -5.35 9.24
CA GLU A 94 30.21 -6.24 8.44
C GLU A 94 28.74 -6.21 8.88
N LYS A 95 28.51 -6.22 10.20
CA LYS A 95 27.16 -6.21 10.78
C LYS A 95 26.39 -4.94 10.40
N SER A 96 27.01 -3.76 10.48
CA SER A 96 26.32 -2.52 10.11
C SER A 96 25.93 -2.51 8.62
N TYR A 97 26.76 -3.07 7.74
CA TYR A 97 26.39 -3.24 6.33
C TYR A 97 25.22 -4.23 6.19
N GLN A 98 25.23 -5.36 6.89
CA GLN A 98 24.15 -6.35 6.87
C GLN A 98 22.81 -5.75 7.33
N ASP A 99 22.82 -5.00 8.43
CA ASP A 99 21.62 -4.36 8.99
C ASP A 99 20.98 -3.38 7.98
N VAL A 100 21.80 -2.58 7.29
CA VAL A 100 21.32 -1.67 6.23
C VAL A 100 20.78 -2.45 5.03
N VAL A 101 21.48 -3.49 4.57
CA VAL A 101 21.04 -4.32 3.44
C VAL A 101 19.69 -4.98 3.74
N GLU A 102 19.54 -5.55 4.94
CA GLU A 102 18.30 -6.20 5.37
C GLU A 102 17.15 -5.19 5.47
N SER A 103 17.41 -4.01 6.05
CA SER A 103 16.39 -2.96 6.19
C SER A 103 15.92 -2.38 4.85
N VAL A 104 16.84 -2.12 3.91
CA VAL A 104 16.51 -1.66 2.56
C VAL A 104 15.76 -2.76 1.81
N PHE A 105 16.21 -4.01 1.94
CA PHE A 105 15.55 -5.15 1.33
C PHE A 105 14.11 -5.33 1.82
N GLU A 106 13.88 -5.31 3.14
CA GLU A 106 12.53 -5.33 3.72
C GLU A 106 11.64 -4.22 3.17
N THR A 107 12.22 -3.02 2.97
CA THR A 107 11.51 -1.88 2.40
C THR A 107 11.12 -2.13 0.94
N CYS A 108 12.02 -2.66 0.12
CA CYS A 108 11.69 -3.06 -1.25
C CYS A 108 10.54 -4.08 -1.27
N VAL A 109 10.54 -5.06 -0.37
CA VAL A 109 9.46 -6.05 -0.31
C VAL A 109 8.12 -5.43 0.08
N LYS A 110 8.11 -4.48 1.04
CA LYS A 110 6.91 -3.70 1.41
C LYS A 110 6.39 -2.92 0.20
N LEU A 111 7.27 -2.24 -0.54
CA LEU A 111 6.92 -1.48 -1.74
C LEU A 111 6.38 -2.38 -2.85
N SER A 112 7.00 -3.53 -3.12
CA SER A 112 6.51 -4.50 -4.12
C SER A 112 5.09 -4.95 -3.82
N LYS A 113 4.75 -5.17 -2.54
CA LYS A 113 3.40 -5.55 -2.11
C LYS A 113 2.38 -4.43 -2.34
N ILE A 114 2.70 -3.18 -1.95
CA ILE A 114 1.84 -2.02 -2.23
C ILE A 114 1.59 -1.91 -3.73
N ARG A 115 2.66 -1.95 -4.53
CA ARG A 115 2.58 -1.88 -5.99
C ARG A 115 1.70 -3.00 -6.55
N GLY A 116 1.89 -4.24 -6.09
CA GLY A 116 1.11 -5.39 -6.52
C GLY A 116 -0.41 -5.17 -6.36
N TRP A 117 -0.85 -4.60 -5.23
CA TRP A 117 -2.25 -4.23 -5.01
C TRP A 117 -2.73 -3.08 -5.89
N LEU A 118 -1.90 -2.05 -6.06
CA LEU A 118 -2.22 -0.93 -6.95
C LEU A 118 -2.36 -1.39 -8.41
N THR A 119 -1.56 -2.34 -8.87
CA THR A 119 -1.55 -2.81 -10.27
C THR A 119 -2.42 -4.04 -10.54
N LEU A 120 -3.01 -4.66 -9.51
CA LEU A 120 -3.80 -5.90 -9.66
C LEU A 120 -5.01 -5.72 -10.59
N ALA A 121 -4.98 -6.29 -11.79
CA ALA A 121 -6.20 -6.28 -12.61
C ALA A 121 -7.24 -7.23 -12.01
N PRO A 122 -8.52 -6.81 -11.87
CA PRO A 122 -9.61 -7.75 -11.64
C PRO A 122 -9.75 -8.74 -12.82
N PRO A 123 -10.48 -9.86 -12.66
CA PRO A 123 -10.75 -10.80 -13.73
C PRO A 123 -11.39 -10.10 -14.94
N LYS A 124 -11.17 -10.63 -16.14
CA LYS A 124 -11.72 -10.04 -17.38
C LYS A 124 -13.25 -10.04 -17.40
N GLU A 125 -13.84 -11.11 -16.88
CA GLU A 125 -15.28 -11.24 -16.72
C GLU A 125 -15.61 -10.91 -15.26
N GLN A 126 -16.29 -9.79 -15.07
CA GLN A 126 -16.74 -9.31 -13.76
C GLN A 126 -18.25 -9.18 -13.79
N ASP A 127 -18.94 -9.80 -12.84
CA ASP A 127 -20.36 -9.47 -12.66
C ASP A 127 -20.49 -8.07 -12.09
N PHE A 128 -21.63 -7.46 -12.40
CA PHE A 128 -21.97 -6.11 -11.98
C PHE A 128 -21.94 -5.94 -10.45
N PHE A 129 -21.29 -4.87 -10.01
CA PHE A 129 -21.28 -4.42 -8.62
C PHE A 129 -21.17 -2.89 -8.57
N PRO A 130 -22.28 -2.15 -8.43
CA PRO A 130 -22.28 -0.69 -8.63
C PRO A 130 -21.90 0.10 -7.38
N TYR A 131 -21.05 -0.44 -6.50
CA TYR A 131 -20.71 0.20 -5.23
C TYR A 131 -19.23 0.51 -5.13
N ARG A 132 -18.92 1.70 -4.60
CA ARG A 132 -17.55 2.18 -4.38
C ARG A 132 -17.33 2.67 -2.96
N ILE A 133 -16.06 2.68 -2.55
CA ILE A 133 -15.64 3.29 -1.29
C ILE A 133 -15.73 4.81 -1.42
N VAL A 134 -16.35 5.46 -0.44
CA VAL A 134 -16.41 6.92 -0.33
C VAL A 134 -16.00 7.33 1.07
N LEU A 135 -15.05 8.26 1.20
CA LEU A 135 -14.76 8.91 2.47
C LEU A 135 -15.64 10.16 2.58
N ARG A 136 -16.30 10.34 3.73
CA ARG A 136 -17.06 11.55 4.03
C ARG A 136 -16.56 12.22 5.29
N ASP A 137 -16.41 13.54 5.26
CA ASP A 137 -16.09 14.30 6.45
C ASP A 137 -17.18 14.07 7.51
N ASN A 138 -16.78 13.79 8.75
CA ASN A 138 -17.75 13.39 9.77
C ASN A 138 -18.67 14.55 10.17
N ALA A 139 -18.18 15.79 10.13
CA ALA A 139 -18.92 16.98 10.52
C ALA A 139 -19.82 17.51 9.40
N THR A 140 -19.31 17.61 8.17
CA THR A 140 -20.05 18.20 7.04
C THR A 140 -20.79 17.16 6.20
N GLN A 141 -20.45 15.87 6.35
CA GLN A 141 -20.92 14.77 5.51
C GLN A 141 -20.62 14.93 4.01
N GLN A 142 -19.78 15.90 3.64
CA GLN A 142 -19.30 16.08 2.27
C GLN A 142 -18.31 14.98 1.91
N ILE A 143 -18.26 14.62 0.63
CA ILE A 143 -17.28 13.67 0.11
C ILE A 143 -15.90 14.32 0.20
N ILE A 144 -14.93 13.57 0.73
CA ILE A 144 -13.54 13.97 0.76
C ILE A 144 -12.96 13.68 -0.63
N GLU A 145 -12.55 14.74 -1.31
CA GLU A 145 -12.09 14.73 -2.69
C GLU A 145 -10.55 14.78 -2.74
N SER A 146 -9.98 15.19 -3.87
CA SER A 146 -8.54 15.17 -4.15
C SER A 146 -7.64 16.01 -3.23
N ASP A 147 -8.20 16.90 -2.40
CA ASP A 147 -7.48 17.65 -1.37
C ASP A 147 -7.06 16.78 -0.16
N GLY A 148 -7.68 15.62 -0.02
CA GLY A 148 -7.30 14.59 0.94
C GLY A 148 -7.73 14.90 2.37
N LEU A 149 -7.06 14.26 3.32
CA LEU A 149 -7.33 14.37 4.75
C LEU A 149 -6.25 15.20 5.44
N LYS A 150 -6.64 16.02 6.41
CA LYS A 150 -5.69 16.61 7.36
C LYS A 150 -5.48 15.72 8.57
N ILE A 151 -4.26 15.68 9.09
CA ILE A 151 -3.96 14.98 10.34
C ILE A 151 -4.90 15.51 11.45
N GLY A 152 -5.55 14.59 12.14
CA GLY A 152 -6.54 14.88 13.17
C GLY A 152 -7.99 15.00 12.66
N GLN A 153 -8.21 15.15 11.35
CA GLN A 153 -9.55 15.19 10.76
C GLN A 153 -10.28 13.87 10.98
N ARG A 154 -11.59 13.96 11.22
CA ARG A 154 -12.48 12.82 11.44
C ARG A 154 -13.36 12.58 10.22
N PHE A 155 -13.51 11.33 9.84
CA PHE A 155 -14.27 10.94 8.64
C PHE A 155 -14.97 9.59 8.82
N ASP A 156 -15.98 9.35 7.99
CA ASP A 156 -16.69 8.09 7.89
C ASP A 156 -16.28 7.38 6.59
N ILE A 157 -16.14 6.05 6.65
CA ILE A 157 -15.94 5.21 5.47
C ILE A 157 -17.28 4.62 5.06
N ASN A 158 -17.69 4.93 3.83
CA ASN A 158 -18.98 4.56 3.28
C ASN A 158 -18.80 3.65 2.07
N LEU A 159 -19.77 2.78 1.87
CA LEU A 159 -20.01 2.08 0.62
C LEU A 159 -21.23 2.73 -0.03
N GLU A 160 -21.04 3.32 -1.20
CA GLU A 160 -22.07 4.10 -1.88
C GLU A 160 -22.28 3.60 -3.30
N ALA A 161 -23.55 3.52 -3.69
CA ALA A 161 -23.94 3.15 -5.03
C ALA A 161 -23.58 4.25 -6.02
N ASP A 162 -23.24 3.86 -7.22
CA ASP A 162 -23.22 4.77 -8.36
C ASP A 162 -24.68 5.07 -8.76
N GLU A 163 -25.13 6.30 -8.48
CA GLU A 163 -26.51 6.76 -8.65
C GLU A 163 -27.05 6.52 -10.06
N GLU A 164 -26.19 6.59 -11.09
CA GLU A 164 -26.61 6.45 -12.47
C GLU A 164 -26.87 4.98 -12.83
N THR A 165 -26.15 4.04 -12.23
CA THR A 165 -26.11 2.65 -12.69
C THR A 165 -26.79 1.66 -11.74
N TYR A 166 -26.89 1.94 -10.44
CA TYR A 166 -27.20 0.89 -9.46
C TYR A 166 -28.64 0.34 -9.51
N LEU A 167 -29.60 1.08 -10.08
CA LEU A 167 -30.98 0.61 -10.26
C LEU A 167 -31.27 0.12 -11.68
N GLN A 168 -30.27 0.13 -12.58
CA GLN A 168 -30.49 -0.23 -13.98
C GLN A 168 -30.55 -1.75 -14.21
N GLN A 169 -30.03 -2.56 -13.29
CA GLN A 169 -30.02 -4.02 -13.40
C GLN A 169 -29.99 -4.69 -12.02
N ASP A 170 -30.34 -5.97 -11.99
CA ASP A 170 -30.32 -6.76 -10.76
C ASP A 170 -28.91 -6.86 -10.19
N ILE A 171 -28.78 -6.53 -8.90
CA ILE A 171 -27.52 -6.66 -8.16
C ILE A 171 -27.57 -7.93 -7.31
N PHE A 172 -26.73 -8.89 -7.65
CA PHE A 172 -26.54 -10.10 -6.86
C PHE A 172 -25.69 -9.81 -5.62
N PRO A 173 -26.07 -10.31 -4.42
CA PRO A 173 -25.28 -10.12 -3.21
C PRO A 173 -23.88 -10.74 -3.31
N LYS A 174 -22.84 -9.92 -3.12
CA LYS A 174 -21.43 -10.34 -3.07
C LYS A 174 -20.87 -10.20 -1.65
N TYR A 175 -19.91 -11.05 -1.29
CA TYR A 175 -19.11 -10.87 -0.08
C TYR A 175 -18.15 -9.71 -0.29
N ILE A 176 -18.19 -8.71 0.57
CA ILE A 176 -17.33 -7.53 0.50
C ILE A 176 -16.25 -7.56 1.58
N TYR A 177 -15.05 -7.17 1.18
CA TYR A 177 -13.89 -7.08 2.06
C TYR A 177 -13.24 -5.71 1.85
N LEU A 178 -13.19 -4.91 2.91
CA LEU A 178 -12.48 -3.63 2.93
C LEU A 178 -11.24 -3.78 3.80
N PHE A 179 -10.10 -3.35 3.27
CA PHE A 179 -8.86 -3.25 4.03
C PHE A 179 -8.06 -2.03 3.56
N THR A 180 -7.16 -1.56 4.40
CA THR A 180 -6.21 -0.50 4.07
C THR A 180 -4.81 -1.06 3.91
N ILE A 181 -4.00 -0.37 3.12
CA ILE A 181 -2.55 -0.51 3.08
C ILE A 181 -1.95 0.85 3.38
N ASP A 182 -1.25 0.95 4.52
CA ASP A 182 -0.55 2.17 4.92
C ASP A 182 0.75 2.36 4.12
N LYS A 183 1.43 3.48 4.34
CA LYS A 183 2.72 3.78 3.70
C LYS A 183 3.85 2.81 4.04
N ASN A 184 3.71 2.03 5.11
CA ASN A 184 4.68 1.01 5.54
C ASN A 184 4.36 -0.37 4.93
N GLY A 185 3.29 -0.49 4.14
CA GLY A 185 2.83 -1.75 3.57
C GLY A 185 2.05 -2.63 4.55
N THR A 186 1.68 -2.09 5.72
CA THR A 186 0.85 -2.77 6.72
C THR A 186 -0.56 -2.90 6.16
N MET A 187 -1.07 -4.14 6.11
CA MET A 187 -2.45 -4.39 5.71
C MET A 187 -3.33 -4.48 6.95
N THR A 188 -4.39 -3.67 7.00
CA THR A 188 -5.35 -3.67 8.11
C THR A 188 -6.76 -3.95 7.59
N PRO A 189 -7.42 -5.05 8.03
CA PRO A 189 -8.80 -5.31 7.66
C PRO A 189 -9.73 -4.32 8.36
N VAL A 190 -10.62 -3.72 7.60
CA VAL A 190 -11.67 -2.79 8.07
C VAL A 190 -13.02 -3.48 8.10
N TYR A 191 -13.35 -4.26 7.07
CA TYR A 191 -14.64 -4.97 6.97
C TYR A 191 -14.49 -6.31 6.23
N PRO A 192 -15.24 -7.37 6.61
CA PRO A 192 -16.07 -7.45 7.81
C PRO A 192 -15.19 -7.45 9.08
N SER A 193 -15.77 -7.05 10.20
CA SER A 193 -15.08 -7.16 11.49
C SER A 193 -14.84 -8.64 11.84
N ARG A 194 -13.90 -8.91 12.76
CA ARG A 194 -13.53 -10.29 13.16
C ARG A 194 -14.73 -11.15 13.58
N SER A 195 -15.76 -10.54 14.18
CA SER A 195 -16.99 -11.20 14.63
C SER A 195 -18.11 -11.24 13.58
N GLY A 196 -17.98 -10.54 12.46
CA GLY A 196 -19.04 -10.30 11.47
C GLY A 196 -18.86 -11.01 10.13
N GLN A 197 -18.07 -12.08 10.06
CA GLN A 197 -17.77 -12.76 8.78
C GLN A 197 -19.01 -13.27 8.02
N SER A 198 -20.12 -13.56 8.71
CA SER A 198 -21.41 -13.93 8.10
C SER A 198 -22.24 -12.74 7.61
N GLU A 199 -21.90 -11.50 7.98
CA GLU A 199 -22.64 -10.27 7.61
C GLU A 199 -22.00 -9.53 6.42
N GLY A 200 -20.98 -10.13 5.80
CA GLY A 200 -20.19 -9.52 4.74
C GLY A 200 -20.89 -9.37 3.40
N LYS A 201 -22.18 -9.75 3.24
CA LYS A 201 -22.87 -9.68 1.95
C LYS A 201 -23.47 -8.30 1.68
N PHE A 202 -23.33 -7.84 0.44
CA PHE A 202 -23.85 -6.56 -0.02
C PHE A 202 -24.31 -6.65 -1.49
N PRO A 203 -25.39 -5.97 -1.90
CA PRO A 203 -26.16 -4.96 -1.16
C PRO A 203 -27.08 -5.52 -0.08
N ARG A 204 -27.16 -4.78 1.03
CA ARG A 204 -28.28 -4.89 1.96
C ARG A 204 -29.52 -4.34 1.27
N ARG A 205 -30.69 -4.88 1.59
CA ARG A 205 -31.97 -4.39 1.06
C ARG A 205 -32.72 -3.62 2.14
N ASN A 206 -33.38 -2.53 1.75
CA ASN A 206 -34.26 -1.76 2.62
C ASN A 206 -35.63 -2.46 2.78
N ASN A 207 -36.53 -1.85 3.54
CA ASN A 207 -37.86 -2.40 3.80
C ASN A 207 -38.72 -2.58 2.53
N ASN A 208 -38.41 -1.85 1.46
CA ASN A 208 -39.09 -1.95 0.18
C ASN A 208 -38.46 -3.02 -0.73
N GLY A 209 -37.46 -3.76 -0.24
CA GLY A 209 -36.72 -4.76 -1.01
C GLY A 209 -35.68 -4.17 -1.96
N ASN A 210 -35.52 -2.85 -2.03
CA ASN A 210 -34.53 -2.22 -2.89
C ASN A 210 -33.13 -2.25 -2.26
N PRO A 211 -32.05 -2.40 -3.05
CA PRO A 211 -30.69 -2.24 -2.55
C PRO A 211 -30.52 -0.90 -1.82
N VAL A 212 -29.84 -0.92 -0.67
CA VAL A 212 -29.50 0.33 0.03
C VAL A 212 -28.47 1.08 -0.81
N GLU A 213 -28.69 2.38 -0.99
CA GLU A 213 -27.80 3.24 -1.76
C GLU A 213 -26.50 3.54 -1.01
N LYS A 214 -26.60 3.77 0.30
CA LYS A 214 -25.48 4.14 1.15
C LYS A 214 -25.42 3.24 2.38
N PHE A 215 -24.22 2.77 2.71
CA PHE A 215 -23.94 1.98 3.92
C PHE A 215 -22.65 2.46 4.58
N ILE A 216 -22.73 2.84 5.86
CA ILE A 216 -21.56 3.27 6.62
C ILE A 216 -20.82 2.03 7.11
N ILE A 217 -19.64 1.75 6.55
CA ILE A 217 -18.79 0.63 6.96
C ILE A 217 -18.11 0.92 8.30
N PHE A 218 -17.55 2.12 8.44
CA PHE A 218 -16.83 2.53 9.64
C PHE A 218 -17.14 3.99 9.96
N LYS A 219 -17.49 4.26 11.23
CA LYS A 219 -17.82 5.59 11.71
C LYS A 219 -16.65 6.22 12.44
N ASN A 220 -16.46 7.52 12.24
CA ASN A 220 -15.59 8.36 13.04
C ASN A 220 -14.13 7.88 13.08
N ALA A 221 -13.62 7.44 11.93
CA ALA A 221 -12.20 7.24 11.70
C ALA A 221 -11.45 8.57 11.88
N LYS A 222 -10.19 8.49 12.28
CA LYS A 222 -9.33 9.66 12.48
C LYS A 222 -8.09 9.51 11.61
N ALA A 223 -7.82 10.51 10.78
CA ALA A 223 -6.55 10.60 10.07
C ALA A 223 -5.43 10.82 11.09
N SER A 224 -4.45 9.93 11.12
CA SER A 224 -3.35 9.96 12.08
C SER A 224 -2.02 10.21 11.40
N GLU A 225 -1.05 10.64 12.21
CA GLU A 225 0.35 10.62 11.78
C GLU A 225 0.82 9.20 11.45
N PRO A 226 1.87 9.07 10.62
CA PRO A 226 2.55 10.16 9.91
C PRO A 226 1.86 10.56 8.60
N SER A 227 2.13 11.76 8.07
CA SER A 227 1.68 12.15 6.73
C SER A 227 2.13 11.15 5.67
N GLY A 228 1.30 10.94 4.65
CA GLY A 228 1.52 9.93 3.61
C GLY A 228 0.28 9.71 2.74
N THR A 229 0.24 8.58 2.04
CA THR A 229 -0.95 8.16 1.29
C THR A 229 -1.48 6.87 1.88
N ASP A 230 -2.76 6.87 2.25
CA ASP A 230 -3.49 5.68 2.65
C ASP A 230 -4.23 5.11 1.45
N ASN A 231 -4.10 3.80 1.24
CA ASN A 231 -4.76 3.09 0.15
C ASN A 231 -5.87 2.19 0.71
N TYR A 232 -7.10 2.42 0.27
CA TYR A 232 -8.27 1.61 0.61
C TYR A 232 -8.59 0.68 -0.56
N PHE A 233 -8.81 -0.59 -0.26
CA PHE A 233 -9.16 -1.61 -1.25
C PHE A 233 -10.45 -2.31 -0.84
N LEU A 234 -11.41 -2.35 -1.78
CA LEU A 234 -12.65 -3.10 -1.64
C LEU A 234 -12.62 -4.25 -2.64
N ILE A 235 -12.69 -5.47 -2.13
CA ILE A 235 -12.93 -6.68 -2.93
C ILE A 235 -14.38 -7.08 -2.76
N ALA A 236 -15.10 -7.29 -3.85
CA ALA A 236 -16.43 -7.89 -3.84
C ALA A 236 -16.38 -9.23 -4.57
N SER A 237 -16.67 -10.34 -3.89
CA SER A 237 -16.57 -11.68 -4.48
C SER A 237 -17.88 -12.46 -4.39
N GLU A 238 -18.11 -13.31 -5.38
CA GLU A 238 -19.30 -14.17 -5.41
C GLU A 238 -19.28 -15.22 -4.28
N THR A 239 -18.12 -15.84 -4.07
CA THR A 239 -17.89 -16.81 -3.00
C THR A 239 -17.04 -16.20 -1.88
N PRO A 240 -17.21 -16.66 -0.62
CA PRO A 240 -16.45 -16.08 0.49
C PRO A 240 -14.96 -16.45 0.36
N ILE A 241 -14.09 -15.50 0.66
CA ILE A 241 -12.65 -15.73 0.79
C ILE A 241 -12.41 -16.39 2.17
N PRO A 242 -11.88 -17.63 2.22
CA PRO A 242 -11.60 -18.30 3.49
C PRO A 242 -10.56 -17.52 4.31
N ASP A 243 -10.84 -17.32 5.60
CA ASP A 243 -9.93 -16.62 6.52
C ASP A 243 -9.51 -15.21 6.06
N ALA A 244 -10.42 -14.49 5.39
CA ALA A 244 -10.18 -13.16 4.84
C ALA A 244 -9.59 -12.17 5.86
N TYR A 245 -10.05 -12.22 7.12
CA TYR A 245 -9.54 -11.33 8.17
C TYR A 245 -8.03 -11.53 8.38
N SER A 246 -7.55 -12.76 8.49
CA SER A 246 -6.11 -13.05 8.67
C SER A 246 -5.34 -12.78 7.38
N LEU A 247 -5.94 -13.06 6.22
CA LEU A 247 -5.33 -12.76 4.91
C LEU A 247 -5.11 -11.26 4.71
N PHE A 248 -6.01 -10.41 5.18
CA PHE A 248 -5.90 -8.95 5.06
C PHE A 248 -5.30 -8.28 6.29
N LYS A 249 -4.98 -9.03 7.35
CA LYS A 249 -4.24 -8.54 8.53
C LYS A 249 -2.80 -9.01 8.45
N GLN A 250 -1.95 -8.17 7.88
CA GLN A 250 -0.53 -8.49 7.71
C GLN A 250 0.32 -7.36 8.27
N GLU A 251 0.99 -7.65 9.39
CA GLU A 251 2.06 -6.83 9.95
C GLU A 251 3.38 -7.17 9.26
N GLY A 252 3.88 -6.27 8.42
CA GLY A 252 5.09 -6.54 7.66
C GLY A 252 5.02 -7.80 6.79
N VAL A 253 6.18 -8.37 6.52
CA VAL A 253 6.44 -9.42 5.52
C VAL A 253 6.83 -10.69 6.29
N ARG A 254 5.89 -11.56 6.64
CA ARG A 254 6.19 -12.82 7.37
C ARG A 254 5.31 -13.97 6.87
N GLY A 255 5.93 -14.97 6.23
CA GLY A 255 5.32 -16.27 5.90
C GLY A 255 5.69 -16.79 4.52
N THR A 256 5.29 -18.01 4.13
CA THR A 256 5.42 -18.55 2.76
C THR A 256 4.30 -19.55 2.50
N PRO A 257 3.69 -19.58 1.31
CA PRO A 257 3.09 -20.83 0.84
C PRO A 257 3.50 -21.23 -0.58
N ARG A 258 3.65 -22.54 -0.80
CA ARG A 258 3.71 -23.20 -2.13
C ARG A 258 2.44 -22.92 -2.95
N SER A 259 2.62 -22.90 -4.28
CA SER A 259 1.62 -23.00 -5.36
C SER A 259 0.24 -22.39 -5.09
N ALA A 260 0.03 -21.14 -5.50
CA ALA A 260 -1.29 -20.52 -5.67
C ALA A 260 -1.74 -20.67 -7.13
N SER A 261 -3.04 -20.74 -7.37
CA SER A 261 -3.62 -20.64 -8.71
C SER A 261 -4.43 -19.33 -8.78
N GLY A 262 -3.97 -18.38 -9.61
CA GLY A 262 -4.70 -17.15 -9.94
C GLY A 262 -4.10 -15.83 -9.40
N PRO A 263 -4.35 -14.67 -10.04
CA PRO A 263 -3.70 -13.39 -9.72
C PRO A 263 -3.91 -12.89 -8.28
N LEU A 264 -5.12 -13.05 -7.73
CA LEU A 264 -5.41 -12.67 -6.35
C LEU A 264 -4.65 -13.55 -5.35
N ALA A 265 -4.55 -14.85 -5.62
CA ALA A 265 -3.83 -15.78 -4.76
C ALA A 265 -2.32 -15.54 -4.77
N GLU A 266 -1.75 -15.14 -5.91
CA GLU A 266 -0.36 -14.71 -6.02
C GLU A 266 -0.10 -13.43 -5.22
N LEU A 267 -1.01 -12.46 -5.30
CA LEU A 267 -0.85 -11.19 -4.58
C LEU A 267 -1.01 -11.35 -3.06
N LEU A 268 -1.96 -12.17 -2.60
CA LEU A 268 -2.09 -12.53 -1.19
C LEU A 268 -0.83 -13.22 -0.65
N LYS A 269 -0.03 -13.82 -1.54
CA LYS A 269 1.26 -14.42 -1.24
C LYS A 269 2.46 -13.49 -1.47
N MET A 270 2.29 -12.30 -2.03
CA MET A 270 3.41 -11.40 -2.32
C MET A 270 3.93 -10.74 -1.04
N GLY A 271 5.26 -10.72 -0.88
CA GLY A 271 5.90 -10.22 0.34
C GLY A 271 5.87 -11.21 1.51
N ASN A 272 6.07 -12.50 1.18
CA ASN A 272 6.12 -13.60 2.12
C ASN A 272 7.49 -14.30 1.96
N ILE A 273 8.38 -14.15 2.94
CA ILE A 273 9.72 -14.77 2.97
C ILE A 273 9.70 -16.07 3.81
N SER A 274 10.43 -17.08 3.32
CA SER A 274 10.62 -18.46 3.79
C SER A 274 10.30 -18.79 5.28
N GLY A 275 9.53 -19.87 5.52
CA GLY A 275 9.64 -20.68 6.76
C GLY A 275 8.36 -21.12 7.47
N ALA A 276 7.17 -20.62 7.10
CA ALA A 276 5.92 -21.01 7.77
C ALA A 276 5.02 -21.89 6.89
N ARG A 277 4.27 -22.82 7.50
CA ARG A 277 3.27 -23.67 6.82
C ARG A 277 2.12 -22.80 6.30
N GLY A 278 2.16 -22.45 5.02
CA GLY A 278 1.18 -21.53 4.43
C GLY A 278 -0.13 -22.20 4.01
N ILE A 279 -1.23 -21.54 4.37
CA ILE A 279 -2.57 -21.75 3.85
C ILE A 279 -2.53 -21.54 2.33
N ASN A 280 -3.11 -22.45 1.55
CA ASN A 280 -3.35 -22.20 0.14
C ASN A 280 -4.71 -21.49 0.01
N PRO A 281 -4.76 -20.17 -0.26
CA PRO A 281 -6.03 -19.48 -0.34
C PRO A 281 -6.76 -19.97 -1.60
N ASN A 282 -7.86 -20.70 -1.41
CA ASN A 282 -8.85 -20.87 -2.48
C ASN A 282 -9.48 -19.49 -2.73
N THR A 283 -8.98 -18.78 -3.74
CA THR A 283 -9.51 -17.48 -4.12
C THR A 283 -10.70 -17.61 -5.07
N PRO A 284 -11.70 -16.73 -4.97
CA PRO A 284 -12.83 -16.70 -5.89
C PRO A 284 -12.36 -16.44 -7.33
N ALA A 285 -13.04 -17.06 -8.30
CA ALA A 285 -12.79 -16.82 -9.72
C ALA A 285 -13.38 -15.46 -10.16
N ASN A 286 -14.59 -15.14 -9.68
CA ASN A 286 -15.32 -13.91 -9.99
C ASN A 286 -15.28 -12.93 -8.82
N TRP A 287 -14.62 -11.79 -9.04
CA TRP A 287 -14.52 -10.72 -8.05
C TRP A 287 -14.29 -9.35 -8.71
N ASN A 288 -14.73 -8.31 -8.02
CA ASN A 288 -14.49 -6.91 -8.38
C ASN A 288 -13.47 -6.30 -7.42
N LEU A 289 -12.75 -5.28 -7.87
CA LEU A 289 -11.78 -4.55 -7.06
C LEU A 289 -11.88 -3.05 -7.27
N TYR A 290 -12.14 -2.34 -6.19
CA TYR A 290 -12.19 -0.88 -6.13
C TYR A 290 -11.05 -0.37 -5.27
N ARG A 291 -10.53 0.80 -5.66
CA ARG A 291 -9.40 1.46 -5.01
C ARG A 291 -9.76 2.88 -4.71
N LEU A 292 -9.32 3.35 -3.56
CA LEU A 292 -9.35 4.76 -3.20
C LEU A 292 -8.03 5.09 -2.52
N SER A 293 -7.27 6.02 -3.08
CA SER A 293 -6.03 6.52 -2.49
C SER A 293 -6.26 7.92 -1.96
N VAL A 294 -5.89 8.16 -0.70
CA VAL A 294 -6.15 9.44 -0.03
C VAL A 294 -4.86 9.93 0.61
N LYS A 295 -4.48 11.17 0.29
CA LYS A 295 -3.32 11.82 0.91
C LYS A 295 -3.70 12.34 2.30
N VAL A 296 -2.82 12.10 3.27
CA VAL A 296 -2.91 12.63 4.63
C VAL A 296 -1.78 13.63 4.83
N THR A 297 -2.12 14.88 5.10
CA THR A 297 -1.18 16.01 5.23
C THR A 297 -1.37 16.75 6.56
N TYR A 298 -0.37 17.56 6.96
CA TYR A 298 -0.47 18.45 8.12
C TYR A 298 -1.41 19.64 7.85
#